data_AF-M0CKH2-F1
#
_entry.id   AF-M0CKH2-F1
#
_cell.length_a   1.000
_cell.length_b   1.000
_cell.length_c   1.000
_cell.angle_alpha   90.00
_cell.angle_beta   90.00
_cell.angle_gamma   90.00
#
_symmetry.space_group_name_H-M   'P 1'
#
loop_
_entity.id
_entity.type
_entity.pdbx_description
1 polymer ?
#
loop_
_entity_poly.entity_id
_entity_poly.type
_entity_poly.pdbx_seq_one_letter_code
_entity_poly.pdbx_strand_id
1 'polypeptide(L)'
;MADDSSDEDLARLVTDLVRTLRELEDELEPPRPDEGPRLPTPRDLRRFASEVAIPGFILILETNIRALRLLQRALRLADGAETASRETEQLRERAKSASESTLSRLDEALVGLQDAVEGRPNDDEAAELLDDARELRAEIQRRIRESTPDDGATRSPDGDADESSGDGRADADGDGDDAVSVDVDAELESIKRDLDDLPDADDAPTDGEGEESGNGDAGDKSDDGPSSDASPDDGSDGSNRE
;
A
#
# COMPACT_ATOMS: atom_id res chain seq x y z
N MET A 1 60.64 -22.03 -70.12
CA MET A 1 59.66 -23.14 -70.02
C MET A 1 58.71 -23.00 -68.82
N ALA A 2 59.00 -22.22 -67.78
CA ALA A 2 58.07 -22.02 -66.64
C ALA A 2 57.06 -20.85 -66.79
N ASP A 3 57.29 -19.97 -67.78
CA ASP A 3 56.45 -18.79 -68.05
C ASP A 3 55.13 -19.19 -68.72
N ASP A 4 55.22 -20.08 -69.72
CA ASP A 4 54.08 -20.57 -70.52
C ASP A 4 53.06 -21.37 -69.69
N SER A 5 53.52 -22.12 -68.67
CA SER A 5 52.61 -22.86 -67.77
C SER A 5 51.87 -21.94 -66.80
N SER A 6 52.50 -20.85 -66.37
CA SER A 6 51.90 -19.92 -65.41
C SER A 6 50.80 -19.07 -66.07
N ASP A 7 50.96 -18.75 -67.35
CA ASP A 7 49.97 -18.01 -68.13
C ASP A 7 48.73 -18.87 -68.43
N GLU A 8 48.91 -20.17 -68.71
CA GLU A 8 47.79 -21.09 -68.89
C GLU A 8 47.00 -21.36 -67.60
N ASP A 9 47.67 -21.45 -66.45
CA ASP A 9 46.99 -21.56 -65.17
C ASP A 9 46.21 -20.28 -64.83
N LEU A 10 46.77 -19.10 -65.11
CA LEU A 10 46.08 -17.82 -64.94
C LEU A 10 44.84 -17.72 -65.85
N ALA A 11 44.93 -18.15 -67.10
CA ALA A 11 43.80 -18.16 -68.03
C ALA A 11 42.65 -19.07 -67.54
N ARG A 12 42.96 -20.21 -66.92
CA ARG A 12 41.96 -21.10 -66.31
C ARG A 12 41.30 -20.45 -65.10
N LEU A 13 42.09 -19.87 -64.19
CA LEU A 13 41.57 -19.18 -63.01
C LEU A 13 40.67 -17.99 -63.39
N VAL A 14 41.03 -17.21 -64.41
CA VAL A 14 40.20 -16.10 -64.90
C VAL A 14 38.91 -16.63 -65.53
N THR A 15 38.96 -17.73 -66.27
CA THR A 15 37.76 -18.34 -66.87
C THR A 15 36.79 -18.86 -65.80
N ASP A 16 37.31 -19.52 -64.77
CA ASP A 16 36.51 -19.97 -63.63
C ASP A 16 35.96 -18.79 -62.81
N LEU A 17 36.74 -17.74 -62.61
CA LEU A 17 36.27 -16.54 -61.93
C LEU A 17 35.13 -15.87 -62.71
N VAL A 18 35.27 -15.69 -64.02
CA VAL A 18 34.22 -15.12 -64.88
C VAL A 18 32.96 -16.00 -64.87
N ARG A 19 33.12 -17.32 -64.81
CA ARG A 19 31.99 -18.25 -64.66
C ARG A 19 31.29 -18.07 -63.31
N THR A 20 32.04 -18.04 -62.21
CA THR A 20 31.46 -17.86 -60.87
C THR A 20 30.82 -16.49 -60.67
N LEU A 21 31.38 -15.44 -61.27
CA LEU A 21 30.79 -14.11 -61.22
C LEU A 21 29.48 -14.03 -62.00
N ARG A 22 29.37 -14.70 -63.16
CA ARG A 22 28.08 -14.81 -63.88
C ARG A 22 27.03 -15.60 -63.12
N GLU A 23 27.44 -16.67 -62.44
CA GLU A 23 26.54 -17.47 -61.62
C GLU A 23 26.04 -16.68 -60.39
N LEU A 24 26.91 -15.90 -59.76
CA LEU A 24 26.50 -14.98 -58.68
C LEU A 24 25.67 -13.79 -59.19
N GLU A 25 25.94 -13.29 -60.40
CA GLU A 25 25.17 -12.19 -61.01
C GLU A 25 23.74 -12.64 -61.35
N ASP A 26 23.56 -13.86 -61.87
CA ASP A 26 22.24 -14.47 -62.10
C ASP A 26 21.47 -14.71 -60.78
N GLU A 27 22.16 -15.02 -59.68
CA GLU A 27 21.55 -15.23 -58.36
C GLU A 27 21.23 -13.91 -57.64
N LEU A 28 21.99 -12.86 -57.92
CA LEU A 28 21.80 -11.52 -57.35
C LEU A 28 20.84 -10.65 -58.19
N GLU A 29 20.49 -11.06 -59.42
CA GLU A 29 19.50 -10.36 -60.22
C GLU A 29 18.12 -10.49 -59.54
N PRO A 30 17.53 -9.38 -59.06
CA PRO A 30 16.23 -9.42 -58.42
C PRO A 30 15.18 -9.97 -59.40
N PRO A 31 14.17 -10.73 -58.93
CA PRO A 31 13.13 -11.25 -59.79
C PRO A 31 12.51 -10.10 -60.61
N ARG A 32 12.38 -10.32 -61.92
CA ARG A 32 12.02 -9.30 -62.92
C ARG A 32 10.82 -8.45 -62.47
N PRO A 33 10.83 -7.13 -62.72
CA PRO A 33 9.83 -6.16 -62.23
C PRO A 33 8.45 -6.22 -62.93
N ASP A 34 8.05 -7.37 -63.50
CA ASP A 34 6.73 -7.54 -64.13
C ASP A 34 5.63 -7.94 -63.12
N GLU A 35 5.96 -8.12 -61.84
CA GLU A 35 4.99 -8.38 -60.78
C GLU A 35 4.97 -7.19 -59.83
N GLY A 36 4.09 -6.23 -60.11
CA GLY A 36 3.61 -5.29 -59.09
C GLY A 36 3.10 -6.05 -57.85
N PRO A 37 2.88 -5.36 -56.70
CA PRO A 37 2.51 -6.01 -55.45
C PRO A 37 1.37 -7.01 -55.69
N ARG A 38 1.69 -8.31 -55.59
CA ARG A 38 0.74 -9.38 -55.86
C ARG A 38 -0.45 -9.16 -54.94
N LEU A 39 -1.63 -8.99 -55.52
CA LEU A 39 -2.85 -8.90 -54.72
C LEU A 39 -2.98 -10.20 -53.92
N PRO A 40 -3.26 -10.11 -52.61
CA PRO A 40 -3.36 -11.30 -51.77
C PRO A 40 -4.45 -12.22 -52.31
N THR A 41 -4.16 -13.52 -52.36
CA THR A 41 -5.17 -14.48 -52.79
C THR A 41 -6.19 -14.69 -51.66
N PRO A 42 -7.43 -15.14 -51.96
CA PRO A 42 -8.41 -15.46 -50.93
C PRO A 42 -7.89 -16.48 -49.89
N ARG A 43 -6.95 -17.35 -50.30
CA ARG A 43 -6.30 -18.32 -49.42
C ARG A 43 -5.34 -17.65 -48.44
N ASP A 44 -4.64 -16.61 -48.89
CA ASP A 44 -3.73 -15.82 -48.05
C ASP A 44 -4.52 -15.00 -47.02
N LEU A 45 -5.68 -14.45 -47.39
CA LEU A 45 -6.59 -13.77 -46.45
C LEU A 45 -7.11 -14.71 -45.37
N ARG A 46 -7.56 -15.91 -45.74
CA ARG A 46 -8.02 -16.90 -44.76
C ARG A 46 -6.88 -17.31 -43.82
N ARG A 47 -5.68 -17.48 -44.37
CA ARG A 47 -4.49 -17.84 -43.59
C ARG A 47 -4.10 -16.72 -42.64
N PHE A 48 -4.04 -15.48 -43.11
CA PHE A 48 -3.77 -14.29 -42.29
C PHE A 48 -4.83 -14.12 -41.19
N ALA A 49 -6.11 -14.31 -41.52
CA ALA A 49 -7.17 -14.25 -40.52
C ALA A 49 -6.97 -15.32 -39.44
N SER A 50 -6.68 -16.57 -39.81
CA SER A 50 -6.49 -17.64 -38.83
C SER A 50 -5.18 -17.56 -38.04
N GLU A 51 -4.10 -17.10 -38.65
CA GLU A 51 -2.75 -17.10 -38.04
C GLU A 51 -2.44 -15.80 -37.30
N VAL A 52 -3.03 -14.67 -37.72
CA VAL A 52 -2.67 -13.34 -37.21
C VAL A 52 -3.88 -12.57 -36.72
N ALA A 53 -4.89 -12.34 -37.58
CA ALA A 53 -5.97 -11.42 -37.22
C ALA A 53 -6.84 -11.96 -36.09
N ILE A 54 -7.35 -13.18 -36.21
CA ILE A 54 -8.19 -13.82 -35.18
C ILE A 54 -7.42 -13.96 -33.87
N PRO A 55 -6.18 -14.51 -33.82
CA PRO A 55 -5.39 -14.55 -32.59
C PRO A 55 -5.15 -13.16 -31.98
N GLY A 56 -4.83 -12.14 -32.81
CA GLY A 56 -4.62 -10.78 -32.34
C GLY A 56 -5.88 -10.16 -31.75
N PHE A 57 -7.04 -10.33 -32.40
CA PHE A 57 -8.31 -9.88 -31.87
C PHE A 57 -8.70 -10.61 -30.57
N ILE A 58 -8.42 -11.91 -30.47
CA ILE A 58 -8.63 -12.67 -29.23
C ILE A 58 -7.77 -12.08 -28.10
N LEU A 59 -6.51 -11.74 -28.35
CA LEU A 59 -5.62 -11.14 -27.36
C LEU A 59 -6.15 -9.78 -26.86
N ILE A 60 -6.62 -8.93 -27.76
CA ILE A 60 -7.23 -7.64 -27.42
C ILE A 60 -8.46 -7.87 -26.54
N LEU A 61 -9.33 -8.80 -26.90
CA LEU A 61 -10.52 -9.12 -26.13
C LEU A 61 -10.18 -9.71 -24.76
N GLU A 62 -9.20 -10.60 -24.67
CA GLU A 62 -8.74 -11.16 -23.39
C GLU A 62 -8.19 -10.06 -22.48
N THR A 63 -7.45 -9.10 -23.06
CA THR A 63 -6.93 -7.94 -22.35
C THR A 63 -8.07 -7.07 -21.82
N ASN A 64 -9.09 -6.81 -22.64
CA ASN A 64 -10.29 -6.08 -22.21
C ASN A 64 -11.02 -6.82 -21.08
N ILE A 65 -11.17 -8.15 -21.17
CA ILE A 65 -11.79 -8.95 -20.11
C ILE A 65 -10.96 -8.88 -18.82
N ARG A 66 -9.62 -8.94 -18.90
CA ARG A 66 -8.75 -8.79 -17.72
C ARG A 66 -8.88 -7.40 -17.10
N ALA A 67 -8.95 -6.34 -17.92
CA ALA A 67 -9.17 -4.98 -17.46
C ALA A 67 -10.52 -4.83 -16.74
N LEU A 68 -11.60 -5.38 -17.30
CA LEU A 68 -12.93 -5.36 -16.67
C LEU A 68 -12.96 -6.18 -15.37
N ARG A 69 -12.23 -7.31 -15.28
CA ARG A 69 -12.10 -8.08 -14.03
C ARG A 69 -11.31 -7.33 -12.96
N LEU A 70 -10.29 -6.58 -13.36
CA LEU A 70 -9.55 -5.67 -12.45
C LEU A 70 -10.47 -4.58 -11.93
N LEU A 71 -11.26 -3.95 -12.80
CA LEU A 71 -12.27 -2.97 -12.40
C LEU A 71 -13.30 -3.58 -11.45
N GLN A 72 -13.80 -4.78 -11.74
CA GLN A 72 -14.73 -5.49 -10.84
C GLN A 72 -14.11 -5.74 -9.46
N ARG A 73 -12.83 -6.11 -9.41
CA ARG A 73 -12.12 -6.32 -8.15
C ARG A 73 -11.90 -5.01 -7.39
N ALA A 74 -11.64 -3.91 -8.10
CA ALA A 74 -11.54 -2.58 -7.51
C ALA A 74 -12.88 -2.11 -6.93
N LEU A 75 -13.98 -2.25 -7.68
CA LEU A 75 -15.33 -1.92 -7.21
C LEU A 75 -15.71 -2.76 -5.97
N ARG A 76 -15.43 -4.06 -5.99
CA ARG A 76 -15.67 -4.94 -4.84
C ARG A 76 -14.83 -4.56 -3.62
N LEU A 77 -13.63 -4.01 -3.82
CA LEU A 77 -12.80 -3.49 -2.74
C LEU A 77 -13.39 -2.20 -2.16
N ALA A 78 -13.93 -1.32 -3.00
CA ALA A 78 -14.59 -0.09 -2.58
C ALA A 78 -15.86 -0.40 -1.74
N ASP A 79 -16.71 -1.32 -2.20
CA ASP A 79 -17.90 -1.77 -1.44
C ASP A 79 -17.51 -2.40 -0.09
N GLY A 80 -16.41 -3.18 -0.09
CA GLY A 80 -15.84 -3.76 1.12
C GLY A 80 -15.28 -2.71 2.08
N ALA A 81 -14.64 -1.65 1.56
CA ALA A 81 -14.07 -0.57 2.36
C ALA A 81 -15.15 0.26 3.07
N GLU A 82 -16.31 0.47 2.45
CA GLU A 82 -17.44 1.15 3.08
C GLU A 82 -18.01 0.31 4.24
N THR A 83 -18.11 -1.00 4.06
CA THR A 83 -18.56 -1.93 5.10
C THR A 83 -17.56 -2.01 6.26
N ALA A 84 -16.26 -2.12 5.95
CA ALA A 84 -15.20 -2.11 6.95
C ALA A 84 -15.14 -0.79 7.72
N SER A 85 -15.37 0.35 7.05
CA SER A 85 -15.41 1.67 7.71
C SER A 85 -16.53 1.74 8.75
N ARG A 86 -17.75 1.29 8.41
CA ARG A 86 -18.88 1.21 9.35
C ARG A 86 -18.59 0.31 10.55
N GLU A 87 -17.91 -0.81 10.32
CA GLU A 87 -17.54 -1.74 11.39
C GLU A 87 -16.48 -1.12 12.32
N THR A 88 -15.47 -0.44 11.74
CA THR A 88 -14.46 0.29 12.53
C THR A 88 -15.03 1.44 13.35
N GLU A 89 -16.05 2.15 12.86
CA GLU A 89 -16.74 3.20 13.62
C GLU A 89 -17.40 2.61 14.88
N GLN A 90 -18.10 1.48 14.74
CA GLN A 90 -18.72 0.77 15.86
C GLN A 90 -17.70 0.20 16.85
N LEU A 91 -16.56 -0.27 16.35
CA LEU A 91 -15.43 -0.71 17.19
C LEU A 91 -14.82 0.47 17.95
N ARG A 92 -14.63 1.62 17.30
CA ARG A 92 -14.14 2.86 17.91
C ARG A 92 -15.09 3.36 18.99
N GLU A 93 -16.40 3.31 18.77
CA GLU A 93 -17.39 3.73 19.75
C GLU A 93 -17.38 2.83 21.00
N ARG A 94 -17.29 1.50 20.81
CA ARG A 94 -17.10 0.56 21.92
C ARG A 94 -15.78 0.77 22.67
N ALA A 95 -14.70 1.02 21.95
CA ALA A 95 -13.39 1.31 22.55
C ALA A 95 -13.43 2.63 23.35
N LYS A 96 -14.12 3.64 22.84
CA LYS A 96 -14.33 4.92 23.52
C LYS A 96 -15.14 4.72 24.80
N SER A 97 -16.26 3.99 24.75
CA SER A 97 -17.07 3.70 25.95
C SER A 97 -16.30 2.88 27.00
N ALA A 98 -15.48 1.92 26.56
CA ALA A 98 -14.64 1.15 27.47
C ALA A 98 -13.56 2.01 28.13
N SER A 99 -12.94 2.90 27.34
CA SER A 99 -11.92 3.84 27.82
C SER A 99 -12.51 4.83 28.83
N GLU A 100 -13.69 5.38 28.54
CA GLU A 100 -14.40 6.30 29.42
C GLU A 100 -14.79 5.63 30.74
N SER A 101 -15.24 4.36 30.70
CA SER A 101 -15.50 3.58 31.91
C SER A 101 -14.23 3.30 32.74
N THR A 102 -13.09 3.12 32.07
CA THR A 102 -11.81 2.83 32.72
C THR A 102 -11.25 4.11 33.34
N LEU A 103 -11.36 5.24 32.65
CA LEU A 103 -10.98 6.56 33.16
C LEU A 103 -11.85 6.97 34.34
N SER A 104 -13.16 6.73 34.29
CA SER A 104 -14.04 7.00 35.44
C SER A 104 -13.64 6.18 36.67
N ARG A 105 -13.23 4.92 36.49
CA ARG A 105 -12.70 4.09 37.59
C ARG A 105 -11.35 4.58 38.10
N LEU A 106 -10.51 5.12 37.20
CA LEU A 106 -9.21 5.69 37.58
C LEU A 106 -9.39 6.97 38.38
N ASP A 107 -10.26 7.88 37.93
CA ASP A 107 -10.58 9.11 38.67
C ASP A 107 -11.15 8.78 40.06
N GLU A 108 -12.04 7.79 40.17
CA GLU A 108 -12.56 7.37 41.47
C GLU A 108 -11.49 6.74 42.37
N ALA A 109 -10.57 5.95 41.80
CA ALA A 109 -9.42 5.42 42.54
C ALA A 109 -8.44 6.51 42.97
N LEU A 110 -8.24 7.55 42.14
CA LEU A 110 -7.40 8.70 42.46
C LEU A 110 -8.02 9.57 43.56
N VAL A 111 -9.33 9.76 43.55
CA VAL A 111 -10.07 10.41 44.64
C VAL A 111 -9.92 9.60 45.94
N GLY A 112 -10.08 8.27 45.87
CA GLY A 112 -9.86 7.40 47.03
C GLY A 112 -8.43 7.44 47.57
N LEU A 113 -7.43 7.54 46.69
CA LEU A 113 -6.03 7.72 47.08
C LEU A 113 -5.77 9.09 47.71
N GLN A 114 -6.39 10.14 47.16
CA GLN A 114 -6.26 11.50 47.70
C GLN A 114 -6.93 11.61 49.07
N ASP A 115 -8.10 11.01 49.29
CA ASP A 115 -8.74 10.90 50.60
C ASP A 115 -7.87 10.12 51.61
N ALA A 116 -7.25 9.02 51.17
CA ALA A 116 -6.36 8.22 52.01
C ALA A 116 -5.08 8.98 52.42
N VAL A 117 -4.57 9.86 51.54
CA VAL A 117 -3.40 10.71 51.79
C VAL A 117 -3.77 11.94 52.64
N GLU A 118 -4.96 12.52 52.44
CA GLU A 118 -5.38 13.76 53.12
C GLU A 118 -5.94 13.53 54.53
N GLY A 119 -6.43 12.34 54.89
CA GLY A 119 -6.80 12.12 56.29
C GLY A 119 -7.50 10.81 56.63
N ARG A 120 -6.71 9.91 57.27
CA ARG A 120 -7.13 8.77 58.11
C ARG A 120 -7.56 7.53 57.30
N PRO A 121 -6.90 6.36 57.50
CA PRO A 121 -7.41 5.11 56.94
C PRO A 121 -8.77 4.85 57.61
N ASN A 122 -9.86 4.98 56.83
CA ASN A 122 -11.22 4.69 57.27
C ASN A 122 -11.56 3.19 57.16
N ASP A 123 -10.54 2.37 56.95
CA ASP A 123 -10.65 0.93 56.87
C ASP A 123 -10.30 0.33 58.23
N ASP A 124 -11.28 -0.34 58.84
CA ASP A 124 -11.14 -0.94 60.17
C ASP A 124 -10.00 -1.99 60.20
N GLU A 125 -9.74 -2.68 59.09
CA GLU A 125 -8.66 -3.66 58.94
C GLU A 125 -7.29 -2.96 58.92
N ALA A 126 -7.19 -1.82 58.23
CA ALA A 126 -5.97 -1.01 58.26
C ALA A 126 -5.68 -0.40 59.63
N ALA A 127 -6.71 -0.09 60.41
CA ALA A 127 -6.55 0.39 61.79
C ALA A 127 -6.03 -0.72 62.72
N GLU A 128 -6.54 -1.95 62.59
CA GLU A 128 -6.09 -3.13 63.35
C GLU A 128 -4.62 -3.47 63.06
N LEU A 129 -4.23 -3.51 61.78
CA LEU A 129 -2.85 -3.78 61.37
C LEU A 129 -1.85 -2.72 61.88
N LEU A 130 -2.26 -1.46 62.00
CA LEU A 130 -1.42 -0.40 62.55
C LEU A 130 -1.25 -0.50 64.06
N ASP A 131 -2.27 -0.99 64.79
CA ASP A 131 -2.17 -1.23 66.22
C ASP A 131 -1.26 -2.44 66.50
N ASP A 132 -1.42 -3.52 65.74
CA ASP A 132 -0.53 -4.69 65.78
C ASP A 132 0.93 -4.30 65.51
N ALA A 133 1.17 -3.47 64.49
CA ALA A 133 2.52 -2.98 64.18
C ALA A 133 3.12 -2.12 65.30
N ARG A 134 2.29 -1.34 66.02
CA ARG A 134 2.72 -0.55 67.18
C ARG A 134 3.06 -1.44 68.37
N GLU A 135 2.27 -2.48 68.61
CA GLU A 135 2.53 -3.46 69.66
C GLU A 135 3.84 -4.23 69.39
N LEU A 136 4.03 -4.71 68.16
CA LEU A 136 5.25 -5.43 67.76
C LEU A 136 6.50 -4.54 67.89
N ARG A 137 6.39 -3.25 67.56
CA ARG A 137 7.47 -2.28 67.74
C ARG A 137 7.82 -2.08 69.21
N ALA A 138 6.83 -1.99 70.09
CA ALA A 138 7.04 -1.85 71.52
C ALA A 138 7.68 -3.12 72.13
N GLU A 139 7.29 -4.30 71.65
CA GLU A 139 7.89 -5.58 72.03
C GLU A 139 9.35 -5.67 71.60
N ILE A 140 9.66 -5.31 70.34
CA ILE A 140 11.03 -5.29 69.84
C ILE A 140 11.89 -4.30 70.63
N GLN A 141 11.40 -3.09 70.93
CA GLN A 141 12.13 -2.13 71.75
C GLN A 141 12.39 -2.64 73.17
N ARG A 142 11.42 -3.34 73.75
CA ARG A 142 11.57 -3.99 75.06
C ARG A 142 12.62 -5.10 74.99
N ARG A 143 12.56 -5.94 73.95
CA ARG A 143 13.53 -7.02 73.70
C ARG A 143 14.94 -6.47 73.49
N ILE A 144 15.11 -5.41 72.71
CA ILE A 144 16.40 -4.74 72.49
C ILE A 144 16.91 -4.15 73.81
N ARG A 145 16.06 -3.46 74.58
CA ARG A 145 16.46 -2.89 75.88
C ARG A 145 16.81 -3.95 76.93
N GLU A 146 16.16 -5.11 76.88
CA GLU A 146 16.48 -6.24 77.75
C GLU A 146 17.71 -7.02 77.26
N SER A 147 18.00 -6.98 75.95
CA SER A 147 19.17 -7.62 75.34
C SER A 147 20.42 -6.75 75.36
N THR A 148 20.29 -5.43 75.52
CA THR A 148 21.39 -4.49 75.70
C THR A 148 21.51 -4.18 77.19
N PRO A 149 22.42 -4.83 77.94
CA PRO A 149 22.74 -4.41 79.29
C PRO A 149 23.34 -3.01 79.23
N ASP A 150 23.00 -2.18 80.22
CA ASP A 150 23.44 -0.80 80.45
C ASP A 150 24.93 -0.58 80.10
N ASP A 151 25.20 -0.16 78.87
CA ASP A 151 26.52 0.29 78.44
C ASP A 151 26.41 1.75 77.98
N GLY A 152 26.52 2.64 78.96
CA GLY A 152 27.33 3.84 78.82
C GLY A 152 26.79 4.96 77.93
N ALA A 153 26.04 5.87 78.56
CA ALA A 153 26.04 7.31 78.32
C ALA A 153 27.03 7.87 77.27
N THR A 154 26.55 8.40 76.13
CA THR A 154 26.96 9.72 75.59
C THR A 154 26.18 10.15 74.33
N ARG A 155 25.45 11.27 74.46
CA ARG A 155 25.42 12.45 73.57
C ARG A 155 25.01 12.31 72.09
N SER A 156 23.83 12.88 71.85
CA SER A 156 23.46 13.93 70.87
C SER A 156 23.64 13.72 69.34
N PRO A 157 22.57 13.97 68.55
CA PRO A 157 22.53 13.94 67.09
C PRO A 157 22.71 15.34 66.48
N ASP A 158 23.31 15.48 65.29
CA ASP A 158 23.21 16.71 64.45
C ASP A 158 23.73 16.48 63.02
N GLY A 159 23.02 17.03 62.02
CA GLY A 159 23.46 17.25 60.62
C GLY A 159 22.86 16.24 59.62
N ASP A 160 21.68 16.41 59.03
CA ASP A 160 21.12 17.52 58.23
C ASP A 160 21.96 17.92 57.00
N ALA A 161 21.30 17.74 55.84
CA ALA A 161 21.46 18.37 54.53
C ALA A 161 22.79 18.23 53.77
N ASP A 162 22.76 17.78 52.52
CA ASP A 162 22.32 18.63 51.41
C ASP A 162 22.35 17.84 50.09
N GLU A 163 21.26 17.98 49.33
CA GLU A 163 21.15 17.55 47.95
C GLU A 163 21.88 18.57 47.05
N SER A 164 22.38 18.11 45.89
CA SER A 164 22.13 18.76 44.58
C SER A 164 23.28 18.56 43.60
N SER A 165 22.96 17.80 42.55
CA SER A 165 23.22 18.07 41.13
C SER A 165 24.64 18.03 40.56
N GLY A 166 24.79 17.21 39.51
CA GLY A 166 25.81 17.29 38.46
C GLY A 166 25.58 16.14 37.49
N ASP A 167 24.78 16.36 36.44
CA ASP A 167 25.25 16.61 35.06
C ASP A 167 26.28 15.59 34.54
N GLY A 168 25.96 14.97 33.40
CA GLY A 168 26.81 13.95 32.80
C GLY A 168 26.16 13.30 31.59
N ARG A 169 26.03 14.06 30.50
CA ARG A 169 25.92 13.52 29.14
C ARG A 169 27.03 12.48 28.93
N ALA A 170 26.65 11.28 28.53
CA ALA A 170 27.58 10.27 28.04
C ALA A 170 27.21 9.97 26.58
N ASP A 171 28.03 10.49 25.69
CA ASP A 171 28.25 9.97 24.35
C ASP A 171 28.51 8.46 24.46
N ALA A 172 27.75 7.68 23.70
CA ALA A 172 28.00 6.26 23.52
C ALA A 172 27.92 5.95 22.03
N ASP A 173 29.10 6.02 21.40
CA ASP A 173 29.42 5.31 20.17
C ASP A 173 28.92 3.84 20.28
N GLY A 174 28.02 3.48 19.37
CA GLY A 174 27.37 2.17 19.32
C GLY A 174 27.27 1.70 17.87
N ASP A 175 28.20 0.82 17.53
CA ASP A 175 28.35 0.03 16.30
C ASP A 175 27.07 -0.70 15.86
N GLY A 176 26.80 -0.69 14.55
CA GLY A 176 26.15 -1.79 13.84
C GLY A 176 24.63 -1.94 13.95
N ASP A 177 23.87 -1.07 13.27
CA ASP A 177 22.61 -1.48 12.66
C ASP A 177 22.57 -0.85 11.26
N ASP A 178 22.46 -1.69 10.23
CA ASP A 178 22.25 -1.27 8.83
C ASP A 178 20.81 -0.75 8.68
N ALA A 179 20.53 0.34 9.39
CA ALA A 179 19.38 1.16 9.15
C ALA A 179 19.67 1.89 7.83
N VAL A 180 19.18 1.32 6.72
CA VAL A 180 19.17 1.99 5.43
C VAL A 180 18.43 3.32 5.63
N SER A 181 19.19 4.39 5.82
CA SER A 181 18.68 5.75 5.88
C SER A 181 18.25 6.11 4.46
N VAL A 182 16.97 5.89 4.17
CA VAL A 182 16.40 6.28 2.88
C VAL A 182 16.33 7.80 2.85
N ASP A 183 17.18 8.41 2.03
CA ASP A 183 17.14 9.85 1.77
C ASP A 183 15.88 10.18 0.97
N VAL A 184 14.79 10.47 1.70
CA VAL A 184 13.48 10.79 1.14
C VAL A 184 13.58 11.94 0.13
N ASP A 185 14.47 12.90 0.36
CA ASP A 185 14.69 14.04 -0.54
C ASP A 185 15.20 13.60 -1.93
N ALA A 186 16.11 12.63 -1.98
CA ALA A 186 16.65 12.10 -3.24
C ALA A 186 15.59 11.29 -4.01
N GLU A 187 14.80 10.48 -3.29
CA GLU A 187 13.71 9.70 -3.88
C GLU A 187 12.59 10.62 -4.43
N LEU A 188 12.24 11.68 -3.70
CA LEU A 188 11.26 12.66 -4.15
C LEU A 188 11.72 13.44 -5.38
N GLU A 189 13.01 13.76 -5.48
CA GLU A 189 13.57 14.43 -6.66
C GLU A 189 13.50 13.52 -7.90
N SER A 190 13.77 12.22 -7.76
CA SER A 190 13.62 11.25 -8.84
C SER A 190 12.18 11.16 -9.33
N ILE A 191 11.21 11.03 -8.41
CA ILE A 191 9.79 10.94 -8.75
C ILE A 191 9.30 12.23 -9.43
N LYS A 192 9.75 13.40 -8.97
CA LYS A 192 9.41 14.69 -9.56
C LYS A 192 9.92 14.81 -11.00
N ARG A 193 11.15 14.35 -11.25
CA ARG A 193 11.74 14.37 -12.59
C ARG A 193 11.01 13.46 -13.57
N ASP A 194 10.59 12.29 -13.11
CA ASP A 194 9.78 11.36 -13.92
C ASP A 194 8.38 11.94 -14.20
N LEU A 195 7.83 12.74 -13.27
CA LEU A 195 6.56 13.43 -13.47
C LEU A 195 6.66 14.61 -14.45
N ASP A 196 7.76 15.37 -14.41
CA ASP A 196 8.02 16.49 -15.31
C ASP A 196 8.41 16.04 -16.74
N ASP A 197 8.87 14.80 -16.93
CA ASP A 197 9.20 14.20 -18.24
C ASP A 197 7.99 13.53 -18.92
N LEU A 198 6.85 13.46 -18.22
CA LEU A 198 5.59 13.08 -18.86
C LEU A 198 5.11 14.25 -19.73
N PRO A 199 4.77 14.02 -21.00
CA PRO A 199 4.25 15.08 -21.84
C PRO A 199 2.94 15.61 -21.25
N ASP A 200 2.86 16.94 -21.07
CA ASP A 200 1.62 17.61 -20.68
C ASP A 200 0.51 17.17 -21.64
N ALA A 201 -0.61 16.71 -21.08
CA ALA A 201 -1.78 16.25 -21.84
C ALA A 201 -2.44 17.37 -22.69
N ASP A 202 -1.90 18.59 -22.64
CA ASP A 202 -2.39 19.77 -23.33
C ASP A 202 -1.66 20.06 -24.66
N ASP A 203 -0.57 19.35 -24.99
CA ASP A 203 0.19 19.56 -26.24
C ASP A 203 -0.01 18.41 -27.25
N ALA A 204 -1.27 17.96 -27.38
CA ALA A 204 -1.69 17.16 -28.51
C ALA A 204 -1.80 18.07 -29.76
N PRO A 205 -1.10 17.79 -30.87
CA PRO A 205 -1.31 18.51 -32.11
C PRO A 205 -2.72 18.20 -32.62
N THR A 206 -3.63 19.15 -32.40
CA THR A 206 -4.92 19.23 -33.08
C THR A 206 -4.67 19.65 -34.53
N ASP A 207 -4.22 18.71 -35.34
CA ASP A 207 -4.14 18.84 -36.78
C ASP A 207 -5.54 18.65 -37.38
N GLY A 208 -5.99 19.65 -38.14
CA GLY A 208 -7.38 19.85 -38.47
C GLY A 208 -7.88 19.30 -39.81
N GLU A 209 -9.18 19.53 -39.96
CA GLU A 209 -9.95 19.85 -41.18
C GLU A 209 -10.60 18.73 -42.05
N GLY A 210 -11.93 18.87 -42.17
CA GLY A 210 -12.78 18.51 -43.31
C GLY A 210 -13.69 17.28 -43.12
N GLU A 211 -14.99 17.26 -43.43
CA GLU A 211 -15.89 18.21 -44.08
C GLU A 211 -17.36 17.93 -43.70
N GLU A 212 -18.17 18.96 -43.96
CA GLU A 212 -19.62 19.11 -43.97
C GLU A 212 -20.38 18.14 -44.91
N SER A 213 -21.46 17.54 -44.42
CA SER A 213 -22.72 17.17 -45.13
C SER A 213 -23.53 16.26 -44.18
N GLY A 214 -24.80 16.44 -43.86
CA GLY A 214 -25.90 17.16 -44.48
C GLY A 214 -27.14 16.25 -44.41
N ASN A 215 -28.27 16.77 -43.91
CA ASN A 215 -29.62 16.17 -43.82
C ASN A 215 -29.80 14.99 -42.83
N GLY A 216 -30.76 14.97 -41.90
CA GLY A 216 -32.05 15.62 -41.80
C GLY A 216 -33.14 14.54 -41.81
N ASP A 217 -33.71 14.19 -40.66
CA ASP A 217 -35.10 13.70 -40.60
C ASP A 217 -35.70 13.87 -39.20
N ALA A 218 -37.00 14.15 -39.21
CA ALA A 218 -37.78 14.74 -38.14
C ALA A 218 -38.63 13.73 -37.37
N GLY A 219 -39.19 14.21 -36.26
CA GLY A 219 -40.24 13.53 -35.47
C GLY A 219 -39.64 12.79 -34.28
N ASP A 220 -40.17 12.90 -33.06
CA ASP A 220 -41.56 13.10 -32.71
C ASP A 220 -41.64 13.59 -31.26
N LYS A 221 -42.54 14.55 -31.00
CA LYS A 221 -42.88 15.05 -29.67
C LYS A 221 -44.22 14.45 -29.28
N SER A 222 -44.28 13.75 -28.16
CA SER A 222 -45.46 13.50 -27.34
C SER A 222 -44.92 13.03 -25.98
N ASP A 223 -44.85 13.85 -24.94
CA ASP A 223 -45.92 14.49 -24.17
C ASP A 223 -46.70 13.52 -23.26
N ASP A 224 -47.00 14.04 -22.07
CA ASP A 224 -47.84 13.53 -20.99
C ASP A 224 -47.37 12.38 -20.08
N GLY A 225 -46.99 12.78 -18.85
CA GLY A 225 -47.20 11.98 -17.65
C GLY A 225 -48.70 11.87 -17.31
N PRO A 226 -49.06 11.00 -16.34
CA PRO A 226 -49.33 11.58 -15.03
C PRO A 226 -48.84 10.74 -13.84
N SER A 227 -48.58 11.45 -12.76
CA SER A 227 -48.45 11.00 -11.39
C SER A 227 -49.78 10.60 -10.75
N SER A 228 -49.86 9.41 -10.14
CA SER A 228 -50.65 9.13 -8.92
C SER A 228 -50.30 7.71 -8.45
N ASP A 229 -49.64 7.57 -7.30
CA ASP A 229 -50.29 7.33 -5.99
C ASP A 229 -50.89 5.92 -5.85
N ALA A 230 -50.14 5.04 -5.19
CA ALA A 230 -50.68 3.91 -4.43
C ALA A 230 -49.59 3.40 -3.46
N SER A 231 -49.80 3.65 -2.16
CA SER A 231 -49.05 3.02 -1.07
C SER A 231 -49.62 1.61 -0.75
N PRO A 232 -49.15 0.92 0.30
CA PRO A 232 -48.47 -0.37 0.26
C PRO A 232 -49.41 -1.59 0.46
N ASP A 233 -49.03 -2.72 -0.12
CA ASP A 233 -49.66 -4.02 0.15
C ASP A 233 -48.96 -4.66 1.37
N ASP A 234 -49.61 -4.54 2.53
CA ASP A 234 -49.27 -5.19 3.78
C ASP A 234 -49.75 -6.65 3.74
N GLY A 235 -48.80 -7.56 3.48
CA GLY A 235 -48.99 -8.99 3.63
C GLY A 235 -48.20 -9.51 4.81
N SER A 236 -48.88 -9.92 5.89
CA SER A 236 -48.67 -11.23 6.54
C SER A 236 -49.61 -11.48 7.72
N ASP A 237 -50.55 -12.37 7.43
CA ASP A 237 -51.16 -13.41 8.25
C ASP A 237 -50.49 -13.77 9.60
N GLY A 238 -51.29 -13.64 10.68
CA GLY A 238 -51.63 -14.72 11.60
C GLY A 238 -50.53 -15.47 12.37
N SER A 239 -50.40 -15.22 13.68
CA SER A 239 -50.29 -16.30 14.70
C SER A 239 -50.48 -15.79 16.14
N ASN A 240 -51.67 -16.06 16.69
CA ASN A 240 -51.90 -16.81 17.94
C ASN A 240 -50.98 -16.57 19.17
N ARG A 241 -51.51 -15.98 20.25
CA ARG A 241 -51.59 -16.64 21.59
C ARG A 241 -52.32 -15.78 22.64
N GLU A 242 -53.20 -16.47 23.36
CA GLU A 242 -53.77 -16.16 24.67
C GLU A 242 -52.72 -15.88 25.75
#